data_AF-A0A2S5CPH0-F1
#
_entry.id   AF-A0A2S5CPH0-F1
#
_cell.length_a   1.000
_cell.length_b   1.000
_cell.length_c   1.000
_cell.angle_alpha   90.00
_cell.angle_beta   90.00
_cell.angle_gamma   90.00
#
_symmetry.space_group_name_H-M   'P 1'
#
loop_
_entity.id
_entity.type
_entity.pdbx_description
1 polymer ?
#
loop_
_entity_poly.entity_id
_entity_poly.type
_entity_poly.pdbx_seq_one_letter_code
_entity_poly.pdbx_strand_id
1 'polypeptide(L)'
;MKIALTKGVLLLATQAPVKLKSPQDSIVYASILQHLRENSSEKSCFINKNSKDFNDPDVVDELDGNNCKLLFSFKKGYDYIRSLNMTS
;
A
#
# COMPACT_ATOMS: atom_id res chain seq x y z
N MET A 1 12.90 -1.81 7.02
CA MET A 1 11.71 -2.69 6.99
C MET A 1 12.00 -3.87 6.09
N LYS A 2 11.83 -5.11 6.57
CA LYS A 2 11.94 -6.33 5.77
C LYS A 2 10.58 -7.03 5.83
N ILE A 3 9.80 -6.99 4.76
CA ILE A 3 8.57 -7.77 4.66
C ILE A 3 8.96 -9.14 4.11
N ALA A 4 8.80 -10.19 4.92
CA ALA A 4 9.07 -11.55 4.49
C ALA A 4 7.91 -12.06 3.61
N LEU A 5 8.25 -12.83 2.57
CA LEU A 5 7.28 -13.59 1.79
C LEU A 5 6.78 -14.77 2.63
N THR A 6 5.77 -14.52 3.46
CA THR A 6 5.17 -15.55 4.32
C THR A 6 4.03 -16.27 3.61
N LYS A 7 3.59 -17.41 4.17
CA LYS A 7 2.36 -18.08 3.74
C LYS A 7 1.14 -17.14 3.81
N GLY A 8 1.10 -16.23 4.78
CA GLY A 8 0.05 -15.22 4.92
C GLY A 8 0.01 -14.25 3.74
N VAL A 9 1.17 -13.69 3.36
CA VAL A 9 1.30 -12.83 2.17
C VAL A 9 0.81 -13.56 0.92
N LEU A 10 1.25 -14.80 0.72
CA LEU A 10 0.89 -15.57 -0.48
C LEU A 10 -0.61 -15.88 -0.52
N LEU A 11 -1.22 -16.23 0.61
CA LEU A 11 -2.66 -16.46 0.69
C LEU A 11 -3.45 -15.17 0.43
N LEU A 12 -3.02 -14.05 1.01
CA LEU A 12 -3.63 -12.75 0.76
C LEU A 12 -3.49 -12.34 -0.71
N ALA A 13 -2.35 -12.62 -1.34
CA ALA A 13 -2.13 -12.33 -2.75
C ALA A 13 -3.08 -13.12 -3.69
N THR A 14 -3.50 -14.33 -3.30
CA THR A 14 -4.53 -15.08 -4.05
C THR A 14 -5.94 -14.54 -3.89
N GLN A 15 -6.18 -13.80 -2.79
CA GLN A 15 -7.48 -13.21 -2.46
C GLN A 15 -7.56 -11.74 -2.84
N ALA A 16 -6.42 -11.11 -3.14
CA ALA A 16 -6.35 -9.74 -3.61
C ALA A 16 -7.33 -9.62 -4.79
N PRO A 17 -8.29 -8.68 -4.72
CA PRO A 17 -9.32 -8.54 -5.73
C PRO A 17 -8.62 -8.43 -7.09
N VAL A 18 -9.14 -9.17 -8.07
CA VAL A 18 -8.53 -9.59 -9.35
C VAL A 18 -8.26 -8.40 -10.31
N LYS A 19 -7.71 -7.29 -9.82
CA LYS A 19 -7.62 -6.01 -10.53
C LYS A 19 -6.19 -5.46 -10.62
N LEU A 20 -5.24 -6.13 -9.99
CA LEU A 20 -3.81 -5.85 -10.21
C LEU A 20 -3.34 -6.57 -11.48
N LYS A 21 -2.51 -5.87 -12.25
CA LYS A 21 -2.17 -6.27 -13.62
C LYS A 21 -1.22 -7.46 -13.71
N SER A 22 -0.58 -7.82 -12.60
CA SER A 22 0.32 -8.96 -12.54
C SER A 22 0.26 -9.68 -11.19
N PRO A 23 0.61 -10.98 -11.15
CA PRO A 23 0.80 -11.71 -9.91
C PRO A 23 1.84 -11.06 -8.99
N GLN A 24 2.87 -10.44 -9.56
CA GLN A 24 3.92 -9.77 -8.80
C GLN A 24 3.37 -8.56 -8.04
N ASP A 25 2.53 -7.74 -8.70
CA ASP A 25 1.86 -6.61 -8.06
C ASP A 25 0.94 -7.06 -6.92
N SER A 26 0.26 -8.20 -7.12
CA SER A 26 -0.60 -8.80 -6.10
C SER A 26 0.18 -9.22 -4.85
N ILE A 27 1.39 -9.75 -5.02
CA ILE A 27 2.28 -10.09 -3.91
C ILE A 27 2.77 -8.84 -3.18
N VAL A 28 3.17 -7.80 -3.91
CA VAL A 28 3.60 -6.51 -3.33
C VAL A 28 2.45 -5.90 -2.54
N TYR A 29 1.25 -5.88 -3.11
CA TYR A 29 0.05 -5.37 -2.47
C TYR A 29 -0.28 -6.12 -1.18
N ALA A 30 -0.33 -7.45 -1.23
CA ALA A 30 -0.59 -8.29 -0.07
C ALA A 30 0.44 -8.10 1.04
N SER A 31 1.71 -7.90 0.68
CA SER A 31 2.79 -7.60 1.62
C SER A 31 2.56 -6.27 2.35
N ILE A 32 2.12 -5.25 1.62
CA ILE A 32 1.78 -3.93 2.18
C ILE A 32 0.57 -4.05 3.09
N LEU A 33 -0.52 -4.68 2.63
CA LEU A 33 -1.73 -4.85 3.45
C LEU A 33 -1.46 -5.60 4.75
N GLN A 34 -0.70 -6.69 4.69
CA GLN A 34 -0.32 -7.41 5.91
C GLN A 34 0.44 -6.48 6.87
N HIS A 35 1.44 -5.76 6.36
CA HIS A 35 2.22 -4.85 7.18
C HIS A 35 1.36 -3.73 7.80
N LEU A 36 0.44 -3.14 7.04
CA LEU A 36 -0.45 -2.09 7.53
C LEU A 36 -1.40 -2.61 8.61
N ARG A 37 -1.96 -3.81 8.43
CA ARG A 37 -2.84 -4.44 9.43
C ARG A 37 -2.11 -4.74 10.74
N GLU A 38 -0.83 -5.10 10.66
CA GLU A 38 0.03 -5.30 11.84
C GLU A 38 0.44 -3.98 12.53
N ASN A 39 0.36 -2.84 11.83
CA ASN A 39 0.86 -1.53 12.29
C ASN A 39 -0.22 -0.42 12.16
N SER A 40 -1.50 -0.77 12.38
CA SER A 40 -2.67 0.01 11.94
C SER A 40 -2.82 1.43 12.52
N SER A 41 -2.03 1.80 13.52
CA SER A 41 -2.08 3.11 14.18
C SER A 41 -1.31 4.22 13.46
N GLU A 42 -0.41 3.89 12.52
CA GLU A 42 0.48 4.89 11.91
C GLU A 42 -0.04 5.38 10.55
N LYS A 43 -0.19 6.71 10.41
CA LYS A 43 -0.44 7.34 9.11
C LYS A 43 0.77 7.09 8.21
N SER A 44 0.54 6.50 7.05
CA SER A 44 1.60 6.10 6.12
C SER A 44 1.24 6.44 4.68
N CYS A 45 2.17 6.19 3.76
CA CYS A 45 1.89 6.28 2.33
C CYS A 45 2.63 5.20 1.54
N PHE A 46 1.97 4.68 0.51
CA PHE A 46 2.58 3.82 -0.49
C PHE A 46 2.90 4.64 -1.73
N ILE A 47 4.18 4.69 -2.10
CA ILE A 47 4.65 5.43 -3.27
C ILE A 47 4.91 4.46 -4.41
N ASN A 48 4.18 4.63 -5.51
CA ASN A 48 4.38 3.84 -6.72
C ASN A 48 4.59 4.75 -7.94
N LYS A 49 5.62 4.52 -8.75
CA LYS A 49 5.92 5.38 -9.90
C LYS A 49 4.89 5.25 -11.03
N ASN A 50 4.34 4.05 -11.24
CA ASN A 50 3.46 3.78 -12.37
C ASN A 50 2.00 3.81 -11.91
N SER A 51 1.30 4.91 -12.19
CA SER A 51 -0.10 5.08 -11.79
C SER A 51 -1.05 4.03 -12.36
N LYS A 52 -0.64 3.25 -13.36
CA LYS A 52 -1.49 2.23 -13.95
C LYS A 52 -1.55 0.92 -13.17
N ASP A 53 -0.66 0.71 -12.19
CA ASP A 53 -0.48 -0.62 -11.58
C ASP A 53 -1.36 -0.81 -10.34
N PHE A 54 -1.60 0.27 -9.57
CA PHE A 54 -2.33 0.22 -8.28
C PHE A 54 -3.46 1.25 -8.17
N ASN A 55 -3.81 1.97 -9.25
CA ASN A 55 -4.88 2.98 -9.23
C ASN A 55 -6.27 2.38 -9.49
N ASP A 56 -6.49 1.15 -9.03
CA ASP A 56 -7.83 0.59 -8.97
C ASP A 56 -8.58 1.17 -7.77
N PRO A 57 -9.87 1.56 -7.89
CA PRO A 57 -10.63 2.10 -6.79
C PRO A 57 -10.63 1.22 -5.54
N ASP A 58 -10.78 -0.10 -5.69
CA ASP A 58 -10.83 -1.02 -4.54
C ASP A 58 -9.48 -1.04 -3.81
N VAL A 59 -8.38 -0.98 -4.57
CA VAL A 59 -7.01 -0.93 -4.02
C VAL A 59 -6.78 0.38 -3.26
N VAL A 60 -7.24 1.50 -3.81
CA VAL A 60 -7.11 2.83 -3.18
C VAL A 60 -7.92 2.89 -1.90
N ASP A 61 -9.18 2.43 -1.93
CA ASP A 61 -10.09 2.46 -0.80
C ASP A 61 -9.60 1.56 0.35
N GLU A 62 -9.07 0.36 0.03
CA GLU A 62 -8.52 -0.53 1.06
C GLU A 62 -7.23 0.04 1.68
N LEU A 63 -6.37 0.70 0.90
CA LEU A 63 -5.18 1.38 1.44
C LEU A 63 -5.59 2.54 2.36
N ASP A 64 -6.54 3.38 1.94
CA ASP A 64 -7.01 4.52 2.73
C ASP A 64 -7.67 4.08 4.03
N GLY A 65 -8.47 3.00 3.99
CA GLY A 65 -9.05 2.36 5.18
C GLY A 65 -8.02 1.82 6.18
N ASN A 66 -6.77 1.61 5.73
CA ASN A 66 -5.63 1.24 6.57
C ASN A 66 -4.70 2.44 6.88
N ASN A 67 -5.19 3.68 6.81
CA ASN A 67 -4.44 4.92 7.04
C ASN A 67 -3.22 5.09 6.12
N CYS A 68 -3.25 4.47 4.93
CA CYS A 68 -2.15 4.49 3.97
C CYS A 68 -2.56 5.19 2.66
N LYS A 69 -1.91 6.31 2.35
CA LYS A 69 -2.21 7.06 1.11
C LYS A 69 -1.42 6.55 -0.08
N LEU A 70 -2.09 6.21 -1.19
CA LEU A 70 -1.42 5.92 -2.47
C LEU A 70 -0.94 7.22 -3.15
N LEU A 71 0.35 7.28 -3.50
CA LEU A 71 0.98 8.45 -4.13
C LEU A 71 1.85 8.04 -5.31
N PHE A 72 1.83 8.85 -6.38
CA PHE A 72 2.50 8.49 -7.64
C PHE A 72 3.85 9.18 -7.90
N SER A 73 4.40 9.86 -6.90
CA SER A 73 5.75 10.43 -7.00
C SER A 73 6.40 10.58 -5.63
N PHE A 74 7.72 10.50 -5.62
CA PHE A 74 8.50 10.71 -4.40
C PHE A 74 8.25 12.09 -3.79
N LYS A 75 8.19 13.14 -4.61
CA LYS A 75 7.90 14.51 -4.15
C LYS A 75 6.56 14.59 -3.41
N LYS A 76 5.49 13.98 -3.96
CA LYS A 76 4.19 13.95 -3.30
C LYS A 76 4.23 13.17 -1.97
N GLY A 77 4.97 12.05 -1.93
CA GLY A 77 5.23 11.30 -0.71
C GLY A 77 5.93 12.13 0.37
N TYR A 78 7.01 12.80 0.00
CA TYR A 78 7.75 13.69 0.89
C TYR A 78 6.88 14.83 1.43
N ASP A 79 6.15 15.52 0.53
CA ASP A 79 5.26 16.62 0.92
C ASP A 79 4.14 16.13 1.88
N TYR A 80 3.61 14.92 1.65
CA TYR A 80 2.61 14.30 2.51
C TYR A 80 3.17 14.01 3.91
N ILE A 81 4.29 13.30 4.03
CA ILE A 81 4.90 13.00 5.33
C ILE A 81 5.26 14.28 6.08
N ARG A 82 5.80 15.29 5.40
CA ARG A 82 6.09 16.60 6.02
C ARG A 82 4.83 17.26 6.61
N SER A 83 3.68 17.14 5.94
CA SER A 83 2.41 17.70 6.43
C SER A 83 1.87 16.98 7.68
N LEU A 84 2.14 15.68 7.83
CA LEU A 84 1.76 14.92 9.02
C LEU A 84 2.52 15.39 10.26
N ASN A 85 3.81 15.68 10.09
CA ASN A 85 4.68 16.16 11.17
C ASN A 85 4.40 17.62 11.58
N MET A 86 3.64 18.37 10.78
CA MET A 86 3.23 19.74 11.10
C MET A 86 1.85 19.81 11.78
N THR A 87 1.11 18.69 11.82
CA THR A 87 -0.24 18.59 12.37
C THR A 87 -0.31 17.76 13.66
N SER A 88 0.85 17.33 14.17
CA SER A 88 1.04 16.69 15.49
C SER A 88 1.70 17.67 16.44
#